data_AF-A0A0C2XHC9-F1
#
_entry.id   AF-A0A0C2XHC9-F1
#
_cell.length_a   1.000
_cell.length_b   1.000
_cell.length_c   1.000
_cell.angle_alpha   90.00
_cell.angle_beta   90.00
_cell.angle_gamma   90.00
#
_symmetry.space_group_name_H-M   'P 1'
#
loop_
_entity.id
_entity.type
_entity.pdbx_description
1 polymer ?
#
loop_
_entity_poly.entity_id
_entity_poly.type
_entity_poly.pdbx_seq_one_letter_code
_entity_poly.pdbx_strand_id
1 'polypeptide(L)'
;MSFANHSQGPLDISQDARYQPVPPSSASVTFPPEVTSPRPWQQNDKGPLSTPDLKTEEQHAKWSFRKMSVVSVYRPPDLKRFSWAWWKYHMQVQLSGKRLPRLIYIVCGLFLLILWLGIAIGFAAGLFNDERNNRVINSGWSKPSRPFDRNGPLFFMAGQISAFDPSTRSLSVGWSAFVAQGPLPQLGEIWNNQVSVDTLGNQPIAIYRDTIARPDQELIANGSNSDPPPFRLVAPAIKPVGFLGISDVDHIDLDVGLGQKSPSIGLQPELGYPLDVFQGSITFVAANNATIERTGRLGSAVMPIYGALFTDSILNFKVRTSTNVTCLDPDAKGCEITITFWVERTNLVKFCVFVVFVINWIITIAIFLVTGEALLLNRQTILEGTDILAICFTALFALPSVRSLLPGVPVQYGCFLDILGILPNVIIVTLCTAFFTNSRLRMRGRKAAEDAAKAAAEGKGA
;
A
#
# COMPACT_ATOMS: atom_id res chain seq x y z
N MET A 1 -52.65 -43.42 14.74
CA MET A 1 -52.32 -42.03 15.10
C MET A 1 -51.90 -41.32 13.83
N SER A 2 -52.67 -40.31 13.45
CA SER A 2 -52.64 -39.60 12.17
C SER A 2 -51.78 -38.35 12.32
N PHE A 3 -50.86 -38.09 11.39
CA PHE A 3 -50.27 -36.76 11.22
C PHE A 3 -50.34 -36.35 9.76
N ALA A 4 -50.90 -35.16 9.57
CA ALA A 4 -51.42 -34.64 8.32
C ALA A 4 -50.33 -34.03 7.42
N ASN A 5 -50.59 -34.16 6.12
CA ASN A 5 -49.97 -33.42 5.03
C ASN A 5 -50.19 -31.91 5.19
N HIS A 6 -49.14 -31.12 4.96
CA HIS A 6 -49.27 -29.71 4.60
C HIS A 6 -48.55 -29.47 3.27
N SER A 7 -49.34 -29.20 2.24
CA SER A 7 -48.92 -28.71 0.93
C SER A 7 -48.56 -27.22 1.03
N GLN A 8 -47.41 -26.83 0.49
CA GLN A 8 -47.09 -25.44 0.17
C GLN A 8 -46.93 -25.33 -1.35
N GLY A 9 -47.76 -24.47 -1.95
CA GLY A 9 -47.72 -24.13 -3.37
C GLY A 9 -46.62 -23.11 -3.70
N PRO A 10 -46.37 -22.87 -5.00
CA PRO A 10 -45.30 -22.00 -5.46
C PRO A 10 -45.71 -20.51 -5.40
N LEU A 11 -44.79 -19.68 -4.88
CA LEU A 11 -44.87 -18.22 -4.93
C LEU A 11 -44.24 -17.73 -6.24
N ASP A 12 -45.10 -17.33 -7.17
CA ASP A 12 -44.75 -16.50 -8.33
C ASP A 12 -44.48 -15.07 -7.84
N ILE A 13 -43.24 -14.59 -7.95
CA ILE A 13 -42.90 -13.17 -7.83
C ILE A 13 -42.24 -12.75 -9.14
N SER A 14 -43.09 -12.39 -10.09
CA SER A 14 -42.72 -11.53 -11.21
C SER A 14 -42.81 -10.08 -10.74
N GLN A 15 -41.67 -9.40 -10.62
CA GLN A 15 -41.61 -7.94 -10.51
C GLN A 15 -40.86 -7.37 -11.70
N ASP A 16 -41.65 -6.88 -12.66
CA ASP A 16 -41.24 -5.99 -13.74
C ASP A 16 -40.72 -4.66 -13.16
N ALA A 17 -39.40 -4.50 -13.06
CA ALA A 17 -38.77 -3.21 -12.83
C ALA A 17 -38.70 -2.42 -14.15
N ARG A 18 -39.74 -1.64 -14.44
CA ARG A 18 -39.68 -0.60 -15.49
C ARG A 18 -38.74 0.52 -15.04
N TYR A 19 -37.63 0.66 -15.74
CA TYR A 19 -36.79 1.86 -15.73
C TYR A 19 -37.62 3.08 -16.18
N GLN A 20 -37.82 4.05 -15.29
CA GLN A 20 -38.21 5.42 -15.67
C GLN A 20 -36.95 6.30 -15.67
N PRO A 21 -36.68 7.05 -16.76
CA PRO A 21 -35.58 8.01 -16.77
C PRO A 21 -35.92 9.23 -15.90
N VAL A 22 -35.01 9.54 -14.97
CA VAL A 22 -35.05 10.75 -14.13
C VAL A 22 -34.67 11.97 -14.98
N PRO A 23 -35.46 13.06 -14.99
CA PRO A 23 -35.11 14.28 -15.72
C PRO A 23 -33.96 15.04 -15.03
N PRO A 24 -33.13 15.78 -15.78
CA PRO A 24 -32.01 16.52 -15.23
C PRO A 24 -32.49 17.71 -14.39
N SER A 25 -32.18 17.69 -13.09
CA SER A 25 -32.37 18.82 -12.20
C SER A 25 -31.31 19.89 -12.49
N SER A 26 -31.71 20.98 -13.13
CA SER A 26 -30.95 22.22 -13.22
C SER A 26 -30.95 22.93 -11.86
N ALA A 27 -29.95 22.64 -11.02
CA ALA A 27 -29.67 23.42 -9.82
C ALA A 27 -28.67 24.53 -10.17
N SER A 28 -29.18 25.75 -10.32
CA SER A 28 -28.38 26.98 -10.39
C SER A 28 -27.74 27.25 -9.03
N VAL A 29 -26.41 27.13 -8.97
CA VAL A 29 -25.61 27.52 -7.80
C VAL A 29 -25.42 29.02 -7.82
N THR A 30 -26.13 29.73 -6.94
CA THR A 30 -25.96 31.16 -6.69
C THR A 30 -24.79 31.34 -5.72
N PHE A 31 -23.67 31.91 -6.19
CA PHE A 31 -22.56 32.30 -5.35
C PHE A 31 -22.88 33.61 -4.59
N PRO A 32 -22.54 33.73 -3.30
CA PRO A 32 -22.63 35.01 -2.58
C PRO A 32 -21.52 35.98 -3.04
N PRO A 33 -21.77 37.30 -2.98
CA PRO A 33 -20.84 38.30 -3.48
C PRO A 33 -19.61 38.46 -2.59
N GLU A 34 -18.49 38.61 -3.27
CA GLU A 34 -17.16 38.93 -2.81
C GLU A 34 -17.12 40.30 -2.11
N VAL A 35 -16.81 40.31 -0.81
CA VAL A 35 -16.59 41.54 -0.03
C VAL A 35 -15.09 41.84 -0.01
N THR A 36 -14.65 42.67 -0.95
CA THR A 36 -13.36 43.34 -0.92
C THR A 36 -13.46 44.65 -0.15
N SER A 37 -12.73 44.78 0.96
CA SER A 37 -12.22 46.08 1.42
C SER A 37 -10.92 45.91 2.23
N PRO A 38 -9.83 46.60 1.87
CA PRO A 38 -8.64 46.69 2.71
C PRO A 38 -8.76 47.92 3.62
N ARG A 39 -8.62 47.74 4.93
CA ARG A 39 -8.38 48.83 5.88
C ARG A 39 -6.88 49.18 5.89
N PRO A 40 -6.49 50.45 5.69
CA PRO A 40 -5.14 50.90 5.98
C PRO A 40 -4.97 51.11 7.49
N TRP A 41 -3.83 50.68 8.02
CA TRP A 41 -3.42 51.00 9.37
C TRP A 41 -3.09 52.48 9.48
N GLN A 42 -3.83 53.17 10.34
CA GLN A 42 -3.59 54.55 10.73
C GLN A 42 -2.24 54.66 11.46
N GLN A 43 -1.40 55.52 10.90
CA GLN A 43 -0.22 56.09 11.51
C GLN A 43 -0.67 57.24 12.39
N ASN A 44 -0.56 57.10 13.71
CA ASN A 44 -0.86 58.17 14.64
C ASN A 44 0.31 58.44 15.59
N ASP A 45 0.59 59.74 15.68
CA ASP A 45 1.06 60.49 16.83
C ASP A 45 2.56 60.61 17.10
N LYS A 46 3.11 61.62 16.39
CA LYS A 46 4.12 62.53 16.93
C LYS A 46 3.46 63.45 17.96
N GLY A 47 4.02 63.52 19.17
CA GLY A 47 3.72 64.56 20.15
C GLY A 47 4.80 64.60 21.24
N PRO A 48 5.18 65.78 21.77
CA PRO A 48 6.53 66.04 22.26
C PRO A 48 6.62 66.04 23.80
N LEU A 49 7.87 66.24 24.26
CA LEU A 49 8.26 67.08 25.40
C LEU A 49 8.83 66.39 26.65
N SER A 50 9.89 67.06 27.13
CA SER A 50 10.42 67.15 28.50
C SER A 50 11.28 66.02 29.08
N THR A 51 12.57 66.32 29.11
CA THR A 51 13.52 66.06 30.20
C THR A 51 12.93 66.47 31.57
N PRO A 52 13.30 65.80 32.68
CA PRO A 52 14.47 66.27 33.43
C PRO A 52 15.39 65.16 33.95
N ASP A 53 16.64 65.56 34.15
CA ASP A 53 17.65 64.91 34.99
C ASP A 53 17.11 64.51 36.37
N LEU A 54 17.52 63.35 36.88
CA LEU A 54 18.00 63.23 38.26
C LEU A 54 18.70 61.88 38.50
N LYS A 55 19.93 61.99 39.02
CA LYS A 55 20.84 60.94 39.45
C LYS A 55 20.34 60.22 40.70
N THR A 56 20.44 58.90 40.73
CA THR A 56 20.80 58.06 41.91
C THR A 56 20.96 56.62 41.38
N GLU A 57 22.17 56.15 41.11
CA GLU A 57 23.02 55.44 42.07
C GLU A 57 22.26 54.39 42.88
N GLU A 58 22.09 53.19 42.31
CA GLU A 58 22.05 51.96 43.11
C GLU A 58 22.60 50.77 42.32
N GLN A 59 23.68 50.23 42.87
CA GLN A 59 24.45 49.12 42.36
C GLN A 59 23.71 47.81 42.59
N HIS A 60 23.17 47.19 41.53
CA HIS A 60 22.81 45.77 41.59
C HIS A 60 23.48 44.98 40.46
N ALA A 61 24.62 44.39 40.84
CA ALA A 61 25.19 43.13 40.35
C ALA A 61 24.90 42.75 38.90
N LYS A 62 25.44 43.55 37.97
CA LYS A 62 25.65 43.13 36.59
C LYS A 62 26.69 42.00 36.61
N TRP A 63 26.23 40.75 36.58
CA TRP A 63 27.07 39.60 36.26
C TRP A 63 27.62 39.81 34.84
N SER A 64 28.72 40.56 34.75
CA SER A 64 29.51 40.63 33.55
C SER A 64 30.02 39.22 33.32
N PHE A 65 29.40 38.51 32.39
CA PHE A 65 30.06 37.40 31.71
C PHE A 65 31.38 37.97 31.22
N ARG A 66 32.47 37.65 31.94
CA ARG A 66 33.83 37.78 31.42
C ARG A 66 33.75 37.20 30.02
N LYS A 67 33.93 38.07 29.02
CA LYS A 67 34.38 37.63 27.70
C LYS A 67 35.59 36.77 28.00
N MET A 68 35.42 35.45 27.99
CA MET A 68 36.55 34.52 27.94
C MET A 68 37.33 35.00 26.74
N SER A 69 38.44 35.66 27.02
CA SER A 69 39.44 36.02 26.03
C SER A 69 39.64 34.78 25.19
N VAL A 70 39.40 34.93 23.89
CA VAL A 70 39.71 33.94 22.88
C VAL A 70 41.12 33.47 23.20
N VAL A 71 41.25 32.29 23.79
CA VAL A 71 42.54 31.64 23.99
C VAL A 71 43.07 31.53 22.57
N SER A 72 44.09 32.32 22.25
CA SER A 72 44.75 32.27 20.95
C SER A 72 45.35 30.87 20.87
N VAL A 73 44.62 29.94 20.25
CA VAL A 73 45.08 28.58 20.04
C VAL A 73 46.37 28.71 19.24
N TYR A 74 47.49 28.47 19.91
CA TYR A 74 48.82 28.62 19.36
C TYR A 74 48.93 27.64 18.18
N ARG A 75 49.02 28.18 16.95
CA ARG A 75 49.22 27.36 15.76
C ARG A 75 50.62 26.77 15.86
N PRO A 76 50.79 25.43 15.94
CA PRO A 76 52.14 24.88 16.04
C PRO A 76 52.89 25.26 14.75
N PRO A 77 54.09 25.85 14.86
CA PRO A 77 54.93 26.06 13.69
C PRO A 77 55.28 24.69 13.09
N ASP A 78 55.32 24.60 11.76
CA ASP A 78 55.75 23.42 10.98
C ASP A 78 54.75 22.28 10.72
N LEU A 79 53.43 22.50 10.84
CA LEU A 79 52.49 21.52 10.29
C LEU A 79 52.49 21.51 8.75
N LYS A 80 53.06 20.45 8.17
CA LYS A 80 52.92 20.12 6.75
C LYS A 80 51.43 20.12 6.36
N ARG A 81 51.06 20.88 5.32
CA ARG A 81 49.69 20.90 4.76
C ARG A 81 49.28 19.48 4.37
N PHE A 82 48.03 19.12 4.67
CA PHE A 82 47.45 17.78 4.45
C PHE A 82 48.05 16.63 5.28
N SER A 83 48.91 16.92 6.27
CA SER A 83 49.30 15.90 7.25
C SER A 83 48.13 15.54 8.18
N TRP A 84 48.15 14.33 8.74
CA TRP A 84 47.14 13.89 9.71
C TRP A 84 47.06 14.81 10.93
N ALA A 85 48.20 15.36 11.37
CA ALA A 85 48.27 16.34 12.45
C ALA A 85 47.60 17.69 12.07
N TRP A 86 47.72 18.12 10.80
CA TRP A 86 47.06 19.33 10.30
C TRP A 86 45.54 19.16 10.30
N TRP A 87 45.08 17.98 9.91
CA TRP A 87 43.66 17.63 9.94
C TRP A 87 43.12 17.58 11.37
N LYS A 88 43.86 16.94 12.31
CA LYS A 88 43.47 16.86 13.73
C LYS A 88 43.37 18.24 14.38
N TYR A 89 44.34 19.13 14.13
CA TYR A 89 44.32 20.51 14.60
C TYR A 89 43.13 21.30 14.04
N HIS A 90 42.90 21.25 12.73
CA HIS A 90 41.76 21.93 12.11
C HIS A 90 40.42 21.37 12.60
N MET A 91 40.33 20.06 12.83
CA MET A 91 39.14 19.42 13.37
C MET A 91 38.87 19.86 14.81
N GLN A 92 39.90 19.96 15.67
CA GLN A 92 39.76 20.50 17.03
C GLN A 92 39.37 21.98 17.04
N VAL A 93 39.96 22.80 16.17
CA VAL A 93 39.58 24.21 16.03
C VAL A 93 38.12 24.34 15.55
N GLN A 94 37.70 23.50 14.60
CA GLN A 94 36.29 23.48 14.17
C GLN A 94 35.34 22.88 15.21
N LEU A 95 35.76 21.91 16.02
CA LEU A 95 35.01 21.37 17.17
C LEU A 95 34.79 22.43 18.25
N SER A 96 35.78 23.31 18.47
CA SER A 96 35.67 24.42 19.42
C SER A 96 34.74 25.53 18.95
N GLY A 97 34.58 25.70 17.63
CA GLY A 97 33.52 26.53 17.05
C GLY A 97 32.20 25.76 17.02
N LYS A 98 31.08 26.36 17.45
CA LYS A 98 29.73 25.75 17.43
C LYS A 98 29.21 25.31 16.02
N ARG A 99 30.07 25.29 14.99
CA ARG A 99 29.76 24.93 13.60
C ARG A 99 29.85 23.43 13.33
N LEU A 100 30.73 22.67 13.98
CA LEU A 100 30.89 21.24 13.70
C LEU A 100 29.65 20.37 14.00
N PRO A 101 28.89 20.60 15.10
CA PRO A 101 27.66 19.87 15.35
C PRO A 101 26.66 20.03 14.20
N ARG A 102 26.54 21.26 13.66
CA ARG A 102 25.63 21.55 12.53
C ARG A 102 26.04 20.79 11.27
N LEU A 103 27.33 20.70 10.98
CA LEU A 103 27.84 19.95 9.84
C LEU A 103 27.56 18.45 10.00
N ILE A 104 27.75 17.90 11.21
CA ILE A 104 27.40 16.50 11.51
C ILE A 104 25.90 16.26 11.26
N TYR A 105 25.01 17.14 11.72
CA TYR A 105 23.57 17.00 11.45
C TYR A 105 23.24 17.03 9.96
N ILE A 106 23.85 17.94 9.19
CA ILE A 106 23.64 18.02 7.74
C ILE A 106 24.13 16.76 7.04
N VAL A 107 25.34 16.28 7.37
CA VAL A 107 25.91 15.07 6.78
C VAL A 107 25.08 13.83 7.15
N CYS A 108 24.65 13.71 8.40
CA CYS A 108 23.77 12.63 8.85
C CYS A 108 22.42 12.67 8.11
N GLY A 109 21.82 13.86 7.96
CA GLY A 109 20.59 14.05 7.20
C GLY A 109 20.74 13.67 5.72
N LEU A 110 21.82 14.11 5.07
CA LEU A 110 22.13 13.73 3.69
C LEU A 110 22.36 12.22 3.55
N PHE A 111 23.06 11.60 4.49
CA PHE A 111 23.28 10.15 4.49
C PHE A 111 21.96 9.38 4.60
N LEU A 112 21.07 9.79 5.51
CA LEU A 112 19.73 9.21 5.65
C LEU A 112 18.90 9.37 4.37
N LEU A 113 18.96 10.52 3.71
CA LEU A 113 18.27 10.76 2.44
C LEU A 113 18.81 9.87 1.31
N ILE A 114 20.13 9.74 1.17
CA ILE A 114 20.76 8.87 0.16
C ILE A 114 20.40 7.41 0.42
N LEU A 115 20.46 6.98 1.69
CA LEU A 115 20.06 5.64 2.09
C LEU A 115 18.59 5.36 1.75
N TRP A 116 17.70 6.30 2.07
CA TRP A 116 16.28 6.19 1.75
C TRP A 116 16.03 6.10 0.25
N LEU A 117 16.67 6.95 -0.54
CA LEU A 117 16.56 6.95 -2.00
C LEU A 117 17.08 5.63 -2.59
N GLY A 118 18.22 5.12 -2.09
CA GLY A 118 18.76 3.82 -2.51
C GLY A 118 17.81 2.66 -2.24
N ILE A 119 17.17 2.66 -1.07
CA ILE A 119 16.15 1.67 -0.71
C ILE A 119 14.93 1.78 -1.64
N ALA A 120 14.44 3.00 -1.91
CA ALA A 120 13.30 3.24 -2.80
C ALA A 120 13.58 2.76 -4.23
N ILE A 121 14.77 3.07 -4.78
CA ILE A 121 15.20 2.60 -6.10
C ILE A 121 15.32 1.06 -6.12
N GLY A 122 15.87 0.46 -5.07
CA GLY A 122 15.97 -1.00 -4.95
C GLY A 122 14.59 -1.68 -5.00
N PHE A 123 13.59 -1.11 -4.34
CA PHE A 123 12.21 -1.62 -4.43
C PHE A 123 11.57 -1.40 -5.79
N ALA A 124 11.80 -0.25 -6.43
CA ALA A 124 11.31 0.03 -7.78
C ALA A 124 11.89 -0.98 -8.80
N ALA A 125 13.18 -1.28 -8.70
CA ALA A 125 13.83 -2.30 -9.53
C ALA A 125 13.26 -3.71 -9.26
N GLY A 126 12.98 -4.04 -7.99
CA GLY A 126 12.33 -5.29 -7.62
C GLY A 126 10.92 -5.43 -8.22
N LEU A 127 10.12 -4.36 -8.15
CA LEU A 127 8.77 -4.31 -8.75
C LEU A 127 8.83 -4.51 -10.26
N PHE A 128 9.76 -3.84 -10.94
CA PHE A 128 9.95 -3.99 -12.38
C PHE A 128 10.36 -5.42 -12.77
N ASN A 129 11.22 -6.06 -11.98
CA ASN A 129 11.61 -7.46 -12.22
C ASN A 129 10.43 -8.41 -12.03
N ASP A 130 9.59 -8.16 -11.04
CA ASP A 130 8.36 -8.93 -10.79
C ASP A 130 7.34 -8.74 -11.91
N GLU A 131 7.15 -7.51 -12.41
CA GLU A 131 6.30 -7.24 -13.57
C GLU A 131 6.81 -7.95 -14.82
N ARG A 132 8.13 -7.93 -15.05
CA ARG A 132 8.76 -8.65 -16.17
C ARG A 132 8.52 -10.15 -16.10
N ASN A 133 8.52 -10.73 -14.90
CA ASN A 133 8.23 -12.15 -14.71
C ASN A 133 6.77 -12.52 -15.00
N ASN A 134 5.81 -11.60 -14.80
CA ASN A 134 4.41 -11.82 -15.16
C ASN A 134 4.14 -11.76 -16.67
N ARG A 135 5.04 -11.11 -17.43
CA ARG A 135 4.99 -11.07 -18.90
C ARG A 135 5.51 -12.35 -19.56
N VAL A 136 6.04 -13.30 -18.78
CA VAL A 136 6.45 -14.61 -19.28
C VAL A 136 5.35 -15.60 -18.93
N ILE A 137 4.97 -16.46 -19.88
CA ILE A 137 4.00 -17.53 -19.62
C ILE A 137 4.60 -18.48 -18.58
N ASN A 138 4.15 -18.32 -17.34
CA ASN A 138 4.43 -19.25 -16.26
C ASN A 138 3.36 -20.34 -16.30
N SER A 139 3.50 -21.27 -17.24
CA SER A 139 2.76 -22.52 -17.19
C SER A 139 3.43 -23.38 -16.12
N GLY A 140 2.67 -23.94 -15.18
CA GLY A 140 3.20 -24.85 -14.14
C GLY A 140 3.77 -26.17 -14.69
N TRP A 141 4.05 -26.21 -15.99
CA TRP A 141 4.47 -27.35 -16.76
C TRP A 141 5.99 -27.51 -16.63
N SER A 142 6.41 -28.52 -15.90
CA SER A 142 7.83 -28.87 -15.75
C SER A 142 8.48 -29.35 -17.05
N LYS A 143 7.71 -29.54 -18.14
CA LYS A 143 8.19 -29.81 -19.48
C LYS A 143 7.26 -29.13 -20.50
N PRO A 144 7.74 -28.27 -21.41
CA PRO A 144 6.94 -27.85 -22.54
C PRO A 144 6.67 -29.09 -23.38
N SER A 145 5.44 -29.59 -23.34
CA SER A 145 5.00 -30.57 -24.32
C SER A 145 5.05 -29.90 -25.71
N ARG A 146 5.21 -30.75 -26.73
CA ARG A 146 5.36 -30.50 -28.17
C ARG A 146 4.47 -29.44 -28.87
N PRO A 147 3.29 -28.97 -28.39
CA PRO A 147 2.49 -27.94 -29.07
C PRO A 147 3.22 -26.68 -29.54
N PHE A 148 4.21 -26.17 -28.79
CA PHE A 148 4.93 -24.94 -29.16
C PHE A 148 5.90 -25.12 -30.33
N ASP A 149 6.22 -26.36 -30.72
CA ASP A 149 7.09 -26.66 -31.86
C ASP A 149 6.31 -26.80 -33.18
N ARG A 150 4.96 -26.73 -33.15
CA ARG A 150 4.14 -26.82 -34.35
C ARG A 150 4.09 -25.47 -35.08
N ASN A 151 4.29 -25.50 -36.39
CA ASN A 151 4.07 -24.35 -37.26
C ASN A 151 2.56 -24.13 -37.44
N GLY A 152 1.96 -23.29 -36.60
CA GLY A 152 0.54 -22.96 -36.69
C GLY A 152 0.15 -21.78 -35.81
N PRO A 153 -1.07 -21.24 -36.00
CA PRO A 153 -1.61 -20.20 -35.14
C PRO A 153 -1.91 -20.77 -33.75
N LEU A 154 -1.36 -20.13 -32.72
CA LEU A 154 -1.53 -20.47 -31.32
C LEU A 154 -2.31 -19.33 -30.65
N PHE A 155 -3.46 -19.65 -30.06
CA PHE A 155 -4.34 -18.68 -29.42
C PHE A 155 -3.95 -18.44 -27.96
N PHE A 156 -3.76 -17.18 -27.59
CA PHE A 156 -3.39 -16.74 -26.25
C PHE A 156 -4.34 -15.66 -25.76
N MET A 157 -4.40 -15.51 -24.44
CA MET A 157 -5.07 -14.38 -23.80
C MET A 157 -4.04 -13.42 -23.23
N ALA A 158 -4.36 -12.13 -23.23
CA ALA A 158 -3.61 -11.10 -22.52
C ALA A 158 -4.54 -10.45 -21.49
N GLY A 159 -4.10 -10.39 -20.25
CA GLY A 159 -4.80 -9.74 -19.15
C GLY A 159 -4.08 -8.46 -18.75
N GLN A 160 -4.75 -7.33 -18.87
CA GLN A 160 -4.30 -6.03 -18.39
C GLN A 160 -4.88 -5.80 -17.00
N ILE A 161 -4.02 -5.70 -15.99
CA ILE A 161 -4.47 -5.53 -14.61
C ILE A 161 -4.78 -4.05 -14.36
N SER A 162 -6.05 -3.70 -14.16
CA SER A 162 -6.49 -2.31 -14.07
C SER A 162 -6.59 -1.80 -12.63
N ALA A 163 -7.23 -2.57 -11.74
CA ALA A 163 -7.48 -2.16 -10.37
C ALA A 163 -7.60 -3.36 -9.41
N PHE A 164 -7.25 -3.12 -8.14
CA PHE A 164 -7.51 -4.07 -7.05
C PHE A 164 -8.11 -3.34 -5.86
N ASP A 165 -9.27 -3.81 -5.41
CA ASP A 165 -9.91 -3.33 -4.20
C ASP A 165 -9.77 -4.37 -3.07
N PRO A 166 -8.97 -4.09 -2.03
CA PRO A 166 -8.77 -5.02 -0.93
C PRO A 166 -10.04 -5.24 -0.08
N SER A 167 -10.99 -4.30 -0.10
CA SER A 167 -12.20 -4.37 0.72
C SER A 167 -13.25 -5.30 0.13
N THR A 168 -13.51 -5.20 -1.18
CA THR A 168 -14.36 -6.13 -1.92
C THR A 168 -13.62 -7.41 -2.33
N ARG A 169 -12.29 -7.41 -2.20
CA ARG A 169 -11.39 -8.50 -2.60
C ARG A 169 -11.54 -8.85 -4.08
N SER A 170 -11.84 -7.86 -4.91
CA SER A 170 -11.95 -8.03 -6.36
C SER A 170 -10.72 -7.48 -7.07
N LEU A 171 -10.21 -8.27 -8.01
CA LEU A 171 -9.18 -7.87 -8.95
C LEU A 171 -9.83 -7.65 -10.32
N SER A 172 -9.81 -6.41 -10.80
CA SER A 172 -10.34 -6.07 -12.11
C SER A 172 -9.26 -6.26 -13.17
N VAL A 173 -9.55 -7.06 -14.19
CA VAL A 173 -8.63 -7.40 -15.27
C VAL A 173 -9.36 -7.23 -16.60
N GLY A 174 -8.79 -6.41 -17.48
CA GLY A 174 -9.21 -6.29 -18.87
C GLY A 174 -8.56 -7.40 -19.70
N TRP A 175 -9.37 -8.22 -20.35
CA TRP A 175 -8.89 -9.37 -21.12
C TRP A 175 -8.99 -9.08 -22.60
N SER A 176 -7.89 -9.23 -23.32
CA SER A 176 -7.85 -9.28 -24.78
C SER A 176 -7.33 -10.63 -25.25
N ALA A 177 -7.49 -10.93 -26.53
CA ALA A 177 -6.96 -12.13 -27.13
C ALA A 177 -6.03 -11.78 -28.27
N PHE A 178 -5.01 -12.62 -28.48
CA PHE A 178 -4.12 -12.48 -29.61
C PHE A 178 -3.67 -13.87 -30.08
N VAL A 179 -3.20 -13.93 -31.32
CA VAL A 179 -2.69 -15.18 -31.92
C VAL A 179 -1.21 -14.98 -32.22
N ALA A 180 -0.39 -15.96 -31.87
CA ALA A 180 1.01 -16.00 -32.26
C ALA A 180 1.28 -17.18 -33.21
N GLN A 181 2.18 -16.97 -34.16
CA GLN A 181 2.60 -18.00 -35.10
C GLN A 181 3.70 -18.86 -34.48
N GLY A 182 3.48 -20.18 -34.42
CA GLY A 182 4.50 -21.13 -34.03
C GLY A 182 5.56 -21.36 -35.14
N PRO A 183 6.76 -21.85 -34.79
CA PRO A 183 7.13 -22.36 -33.47
C PRO A 183 7.59 -21.26 -32.50
N LEU A 184 7.38 -21.46 -31.20
CA LEU A 184 7.72 -20.50 -30.14
C LEU A 184 8.89 -21.02 -29.28
N PRO A 185 10.15 -20.81 -29.69
CA PRO A 185 11.31 -21.35 -28.98
C PRO A 185 11.52 -20.73 -27.59
N GLN A 186 11.04 -19.50 -27.37
CA GLN A 186 11.14 -18.80 -26.10
C GLN A 186 9.81 -18.12 -25.76
N LEU A 187 9.20 -18.52 -24.62
CA LEU A 187 7.91 -17.97 -24.15
C LEU A 187 7.99 -16.49 -23.72
N GLY A 188 9.19 -15.92 -23.60
CA GLY A 188 9.37 -14.50 -23.27
C GLY A 188 9.18 -13.54 -24.45
N GLU A 189 9.22 -14.06 -25.69
CA GLU A 189 9.21 -13.24 -26.92
C GLU A 189 7.95 -13.45 -27.77
N ILE A 190 6.88 -13.98 -27.17
CA ILE A 190 5.64 -14.36 -27.88
C ILE A 190 5.05 -13.18 -28.66
N TRP A 191 5.14 -11.97 -28.12
CA TRP A 191 4.67 -10.74 -28.76
C TRP A 191 5.34 -10.45 -30.10
N ASN A 192 6.60 -10.87 -30.30
CA ASN A 192 7.30 -10.68 -31.56
C ASN A 192 6.74 -11.56 -32.69
N ASN A 193 6.04 -12.65 -32.33
CA ASN A 193 5.43 -13.60 -33.25
C ASN A 193 3.92 -13.41 -33.37
N GLN A 194 3.37 -12.28 -32.89
CA GLN A 194 1.95 -11.98 -33.01
C GLN A 194 1.54 -11.86 -34.49
N VAL A 195 0.47 -12.54 -34.85
CA VAL A 195 -0.14 -12.46 -36.19
C VAL A 195 -1.14 -11.31 -36.19
N SER A 196 -1.12 -10.48 -37.23
CA SER A 196 -2.08 -9.38 -37.36
C SER A 196 -3.50 -9.91 -37.58
N VAL A 197 -4.48 -9.17 -37.05
CA VAL A 197 -5.91 -9.45 -37.17
C VAL A 197 -6.34 -9.64 -38.63
N ASP A 198 -5.79 -8.81 -39.52
CA ASP A 198 -6.10 -8.82 -40.96
C ASP A 198 -5.88 -10.19 -41.62
N THR A 199 -4.94 -10.99 -41.08
CA THR A 199 -4.57 -12.29 -41.64
C THR A 199 -5.51 -13.42 -41.19
N LEU A 200 -6.03 -13.34 -39.96
CA LEU A 200 -6.83 -14.40 -39.33
C LEU A 200 -8.34 -14.22 -39.55
N GLY A 201 -8.76 -13.05 -40.01
CA GLY A 201 -10.15 -12.70 -40.23
C GLY A 201 -10.87 -12.32 -38.93
N ASN A 202 -11.92 -11.52 -39.06
CA ASN A 202 -12.66 -10.93 -37.93
C ASN A 202 -13.69 -11.89 -37.31
N GLN A 203 -13.33 -13.16 -37.10
CA GLN A 203 -14.24 -14.09 -36.44
C GLN A 203 -14.14 -13.93 -34.92
N PRO A 204 -15.21 -13.47 -34.23
CA PRO A 204 -15.19 -13.33 -32.79
C PRO A 204 -15.13 -14.69 -32.10
N ILE A 205 -14.32 -14.78 -31.06
CA ILE A 205 -14.19 -15.97 -30.22
C ILE A 205 -15.04 -15.76 -28.97
N ALA A 206 -15.99 -16.66 -28.74
CA ALA A 206 -16.85 -16.61 -27.57
C ALA A 206 -16.05 -17.09 -26.35
N ILE A 207 -15.97 -16.25 -25.32
CA ILE A 207 -15.29 -16.58 -24.06
C ILE A 207 -16.31 -16.88 -22.99
N TYR A 208 -16.16 -18.04 -22.37
CA TYR A 208 -16.97 -18.50 -21.26
C TYR A 208 -16.13 -18.52 -19.99
N ARG A 209 -16.72 -18.07 -18.89
CA ARG A 209 -16.10 -17.99 -17.57
C ARG A 209 -16.67 -19.07 -16.66
N ASP A 210 -15.85 -19.55 -15.73
CA ASP A 210 -16.24 -20.44 -14.62
C ASP A 210 -16.97 -21.71 -15.09
N THR A 211 -16.57 -22.20 -16.26
CA THR A 211 -17.08 -23.42 -16.88
C THR A 211 -15.91 -24.29 -17.35
N ILE A 212 -16.22 -25.53 -17.69
CA ILE A 212 -15.25 -26.53 -18.15
C ILE A 212 -15.72 -27.12 -19.47
N ALA A 213 -14.77 -27.50 -20.30
CA ALA A 213 -15.04 -28.23 -21.54
C ALA A 213 -14.78 -29.72 -21.32
N ARG A 214 -15.56 -30.57 -22.00
CA ARG A 214 -15.38 -32.03 -22.01
C ARG A 214 -15.39 -32.53 -23.46
N PRO A 215 -14.76 -33.68 -23.74
CA PRO A 215 -14.82 -34.28 -25.08
C PRO A 215 -16.28 -34.44 -25.54
N ASP A 216 -16.58 -34.00 -26.76
CA ASP A 216 -17.90 -34.07 -27.37
C ASP A 216 -18.19 -35.51 -27.80
N GLN A 217 -18.81 -36.27 -26.89
CA GLN A 217 -19.11 -37.69 -27.09
C GLN A 217 -19.98 -37.93 -28.33
N GLU A 218 -20.85 -37.00 -28.71
CA GLU A 218 -21.70 -37.14 -29.90
C GLU A 218 -20.88 -37.04 -31.20
N LEU A 219 -19.92 -36.10 -31.28
CA LEU A 219 -19.02 -36.01 -32.44
C LEU A 219 -18.07 -37.19 -32.52
N ILE A 220 -17.57 -37.65 -31.38
CA ILE A 220 -16.68 -38.81 -31.31
C ILE A 220 -17.43 -40.08 -31.73
N ALA A 221 -18.67 -40.28 -31.26
CA ALA A 221 -19.51 -41.40 -31.67
C ALA A 221 -19.83 -41.39 -33.18
N ASN A 222 -19.90 -40.20 -33.78
CA ASN A 222 -20.07 -40.02 -35.23
C ASN A 222 -18.76 -40.17 -36.04
N GLY A 223 -17.66 -40.58 -35.41
CA GLY A 223 -16.39 -40.89 -36.10
C GLY A 223 -15.49 -39.67 -36.35
N SER A 224 -15.70 -38.55 -35.65
CA SER A 224 -14.79 -37.40 -35.74
C SER A 224 -13.46 -37.70 -35.03
N ASN A 225 -12.44 -38.08 -35.81
CA ASN A 225 -11.10 -38.42 -35.31
C ASN A 225 -10.13 -37.21 -35.33
N SER A 226 -10.56 -36.02 -34.91
CA SER A 226 -9.63 -34.89 -34.78
C SER A 226 -8.68 -35.12 -33.60
N ASP A 227 -7.41 -34.74 -33.77
CA ASP A 227 -6.42 -34.69 -32.70
C ASP A 227 -5.98 -33.23 -32.46
N PRO A 228 -6.39 -32.59 -31.35
CA PRO A 228 -7.13 -33.15 -30.20
C PRO A 228 -8.63 -33.41 -30.50
N PRO A 229 -9.31 -34.25 -29.69
CA PRO A 229 -10.73 -34.55 -29.88
C PRO A 229 -11.58 -33.27 -29.79
N PRO A 230 -12.74 -33.22 -30.44
CA PRO A 230 -13.61 -32.06 -30.34
C PRO A 230 -14.11 -31.94 -28.90
N PHE A 231 -14.11 -30.71 -28.37
CA PHE A 231 -14.59 -30.42 -27.02
C PHE A 231 -15.89 -29.60 -27.07
N ARG A 232 -16.73 -29.79 -26.05
CA ARG A 232 -17.98 -29.08 -25.83
C ARG A 232 -18.10 -28.63 -24.37
N LEU A 233 -18.71 -27.47 -24.14
CA LEU A 233 -19.04 -26.98 -22.80
C LEU A 233 -19.98 -27.95 -22.08
N VAL A 234 -19.72 -28.19 -20.80
CA VAL A 234 -20.61 -29.03 -19.96
C VAL A 234 -22.01 -28.43 -19.83
N ALA A 235 -22.10 -27.10 -19.75
CA ALA A 235 -23.36 -26.37 -19.70
C ALA A 235 -23.49 -25.49 -20.96
N PRO A 236 -23.96 -26.06 -22.09
CA PRO A 236 -23.94 -25.38 -23.39
C PRO A 236 -24.88 -24.16 -23.46
N ALA A 237 -25.84 -24.04 -22.54
CA ALA A 237 -26.77 -22.92 -22.47
C ALA A 237 -26.21 -21.69 -21.72
N ILE A 238 -25.01 -21.79 -21.13
CA ILE A 238 -24.35 -20.64 -20.50
C ILE A 238 -24.09 -19.59 -21.58
N LYS A 239 -24.43 -18.33 -21.30
CA LYS A 239 -24.10 -17.21 -22.20
C LYS A 239 -22.60 -16.90 -22.10
N PRO A 240 -21.93 -16.61 -23.23
CA PRO A 240 -20.55 -16.14 -23.16
C PRO A 240 -20.50 -14.84 -22.37
N VAL A 241 -19.41 -14.66 -21.63
CA VAL A 241 -19.17 -13.43 -20.86
C VAL A 241 -18.85 -12.27 -21.79
N GLY A 242 -18.27 -12.58 -22.94
CA GLY A 242 -18.14 -11.67 -24.06
C GLY A 242 -17.51 -12.37 -25.24
N PHE A 243 -17.23 -11.57 -26.26
CA PHE A 243 -16.57 -12.01 -27.47
C PHE A 243 -15.23 -11.28 -27.55
N LEU A 244 -14.14 -12.05 -27.67
CA LEU A 244 -12.84 -11.49 -27.94
C LEU A 244 -12.57 -11.63 -29.43
N GLY A 245 -12.34 -10.50 -30.10
CA GLY A 245 -11.64 -10.50 -31.38
C GLY A 245 -10.15 -10.73 -31.16
N ILE A 246 -9.41 -10.83 -32.26
CA ILE A 246 -7.94 -10.94 -32.25
C ILE A 246 -7.31 -9.53 -32.14
N SER A 247 -8.16 -8.49 -32.10
CA SER A 247 -7.75 -7.09 -32.05
C SER A 247 -7.37 -6.64 -30.65
N ASP A 248 -6.42 -5.71 -30.59
CA ASP A 248 -5.94 -5.08 -29.36
C ASP A 248 -6.98 -4.14 -28.73
N VAL A 249 -7.92 -3.62 -29.54
CA VAL A 249 -9.03 -2.80 -29.05
C VAL A 249 -10.14 -3.61 -28.38
N ASP A 250 -10.24 -4.91 -28.69
CA ASP A 250 -11.28 -5.78 -28.15
C ASP A 250 -10.85 -6.28 -26.77
N HIS A 251 -11.50 -5.75 -25.74
CA HIS A 251 -11.28 -6.19 -24.37
C HIS A 251 -12.60 -6.45 -23.64
N ILE A 252 -12.55 -7.39 -22.69
CA ILE A 252 -13.64 -7.66 -21.75
C ILE A 252 -13.10 -7.43 -20.35
N ASP A 253 -13.71 -6.52 -19.61
CA ASP A 253 -13.36 -6.28 -18.21
C ASP A 253 -14.06 -7.28 -17.31
N LEU A 254 -13.28 -8.02 -16.52
CA LEU A 254 -13.80 -9.00 -15.58
C LEU A 254 -13.18 -8.87 -14.21
N ASP A 255 -14.06 -8.92 -13.21
CA ASP A 255 -13.66 -8.98 -11.81
C ASP A 255 -13.43 -10.43 -11.38
N VAL A 256 -12.24 -10.67 -10.84
CA VAL A 256 -11.82 -11.93 -10.24
C VAL A 256 -11.97 -11.80 -8.73
N GLY A 257 -12.85 -12.61 -8.14
CA GLY A 257 -13.00 -12.69 -6.69
C GLY A 257 -11.78 -13.37 -6.06
N LEU A 258 -11.17 -12.72 -5.07
CA LEU A 258 -10.04 -13.26 -4.32
C LEU A 258 -10.48 -13.69 -2.93
N GLY A 259 -10.10 -14.91 -2.56
CA GLY A 259 -10.27 -15.49 -1.24
C GLY A 259 -8.97 -15.52 -0.43
N GLN A 260 -9.03 -16.27 0.66
CA GLN A 260 -7.91 -16.49 1.57
C GLN A 260 -7.03 -17.64 1.06
N LYS A 261 -5.73 -17.39 0.92
CA LYS A 261 -4.74 -18.42 0.54
C LYS A 261 -4.53 -19.49 1.62
N SER A 262 -4.41 -19.04 2.86
CA SER A 262 -3.96 -19.88 3.98
C SER A 262 -4.75 -19.54 5.24
N PRO A 263 -5.14 -20.52 6.08
CA PRO A 263 -5.83 -20.29 7.34
C PRO A 263 -4.97 -19.57 8.39
N SER A 264 -3.67 -19.38 8.15
CA SER A 264 -2.78 -18.67 9.07
C SER A 264 -3.20 -17.21 9.23
N ILE A 265 -3.45 -16.79 10.48
CA ILE A 265 -3.90 -15.45 10.87
C ILE A 265 -3.03 -14.34 10.25
N GLY A 266 -1.71 -14.52 10.23
CA GLY A 266 -0.77 -13.52 9.69
C GLY A 266 -0.80 -13.36 8.17
N LEU A 267 -1.39 -14.30 7.42
CA LEU A 267 -1.56 -14.22 5.96
C LEU A 267 -3.02 -13.98 5.57
N GLN A 268 -3.92 -13.87 6.54
CA GLN A 268 -5.34 -13.68 6.29
C GLN A 268 -5.57 -12.29 5.68
N PRO A 269 -6.39 -12.18 4.62
CA PRO A 269 -6.77 -10.89 4.03
C PRO A 269 -7.22 -9.88 5.09
N GLU A 270 -6.72 -8.65 4.98
CA GLU A 270 -6.99 -7.50 5.87
C GLU A 270 -6.46 -7.64 7.31
N LEU A 271 -6.63 -8.81 7.94
CA LEU A 271 -6.16 -9.07 9.29
C LEU A 271 -4.63 -9.16 9.37
N GLY A 272 -4.00 -9.79 8.39
CA GLY A 272 -2.56 -10.02 8.32
C GLY A 272 -1.72 -8.82 7.87
N TYR A 273 -2.33 -7.63 7.69
CA TYR A 273 -1.62 -6.46 7.15
C TYR A 273 -0.31 -6.17 7.91
N PRO A 274 0.83 -5.97 7.21
CA PRO A 274 1.01 -5.83 5.75
C PRO A 274 1.42 -7.14 5.02
N LEU A 275 1.32 -8.29 5.69
CA LEU A 275 1.73 -9.60 5.17
C LEU A 275 0.55 -10.41 4.58
N ASP A 276 -0.59 -9.76 4.38
CA ASP A 276 -1.79 -10.34 3.79
C ASP A 276 -1.53 -10.85 2.36
N VAL A 277 -2.10 -12.02 2.05
CA VAL A 277 -2.04 -12.61 0.71
C VAL A 277 -3.44 -13.01 0.27
N PHE A 278 -3.89 -12.40 -0.83
CA PHE A 278 -5.15 -12.71 -1.48
C PHE A 278 -4.89 -13.75 -2.57
N GLN A 279 -5.78 -14.72 -2.70
CA GLN A 279 -5.68 -15.74 -3.75
C GLN A 279 -7.04 -15.98 -4.38
N GLY A 280 -7.09 -15.94 -5.70
CA GLY A 280 -8.29 -16.27 -6.47
C GLY A 280 -7.92 -17.03 -7.72
N SER A 281 -8.91 -17.62 -8.36
CA SER A 281 -8.74 -18.29 -9.64
C SER A 281 -9.93 -18.01 -10.53
N ILE A 282 -9.66 -17.89 -11.82
CA ILE A 282 -10.69 -17.81 -12.87
C ILE A 282 -10.40 -18.89 -13.91
N THR A 283 -11.46 -19.46 -14.48
CA THR A 283 -11.33 -20.45 -15.55
C THR A 283 -12.01 -19.93 -16.81
N PHE A 284 -11.31 -20.04 -17.94
CA PHE A 284 -11.83 -19.67 -19.25
C PHE A 284 -11.91 -20.87 -20.19
N VAL A 285 -12.94 -20.84 -21.03
CA VAL A 285 -13.08 -21.69 -22.20
C VAL A 285 -13.37 -20.81 -23.40
N ALA A 286 -12.63 -21.01 -24.49
CA ALA A 286 -12.86 -20.33 -25.76
C ALA A 286 -13.61 -21.27 -26.72
N ALA A 287 -14.61 -20.74 -27.44
CA ALA A 287 -15.28 -21.47 -28.51
C ALA A 287 -15.45 -20.60 -29.75
N ASN A 288 -15.36 -21.21 -30.93
CA ASN A 288 -15.54 -20.50 -32.19
C ASN A 288 -17.03 -20.25 -32.47
N ASN A 289 -17.45 -18.98 -32.38
CA ASN A 289 -18.85 -18.59 -32.58
C ASN A 289 -19.37 -18.92 -33.99
N ALA A 290 -18.56 -18.73 -35.03
CA ALA A 290 -18.95 -19.04 -36.41
C ALA A 290 -19.24 -20.54 -36.60
N THR A 291 -18.52 -21.42 -35.88
CA THR A 291 -18.78 -22.86 -35.93
C THR A 291 -20.06 -23.22 -35.16
N ILE A 292 -20.32 -22.56 -34.03
CA ILE A 292 -21.58 -22.71 -33.29
C ILE A 292 -22.77 -22.31 -34.16
N GLU A 293 -22.71 -21.16 -34.84
CA GLU A 293 -23.76 -20.67 -35.73
C GLU A 293 -24.00 -21.62 -36.92
N ARG A 294 -22.92 -22.09 -37.56
CA ARG A 294 -23.01 -23.02 -38.68
C ARG A 294 -23.59 -24.38 -38.30
N THR A 295 -23.25 -24.88 -37.12
CA THR A 295 -23.66 -26.24 -36.69
C THR A 295 -24.94 -26.24 -35.87
N GLY A 296 -25.39 -25.10 -35.35
CA GLY A 296 -26.50 -24.99 -34.40
C GLY A 296 -26.22 -25.64 -33.04
N ARG A 297 -24.98 -26.04 -32.75
CA ARG A 297 -24.62 -26.76 -31.52
C ARG A 297 -23.98 -25.82 -30.51
N LEU A 298 -24.80 -25.35 -29.57
CA LEU A 298 -24.37 -24.46 -28.50
C LEU A 298 -23.22 -25.08 -27.68
N GLY A 299 -22.21 -24.26 -27.41
CA GLY A 299 -21.03 -24.62 -26.62
C GLY A 299 -20.10 -25.64 -27.28
N SER A 300 -20.29 -25.97 -28.56
CA SER A 300 -19.37 -26.82 -29.33
C SER A 300 -18.19 -26.01 -29.89
N ALA A 301 -17.26 -26.69 -30.59
CA ALA A 301 -16.10 -26.07 -31.21
C ALA A 301 -15.22 -25.29 -30.23
N VAL A 302 -15.03 -25.87 -29.04
CA VAL A 302 -14.07 -25.36 -28.06
C VAL A 302 -12.67 -25.46 -28.65
N MET A 303 -11.92 -24.36 -28.53
CA MET A 303 -10.56 -24.23 -29.04
C MET A 303 -9.55 -24.08 -27.89
N PRO A 304 -8.33 -24.61 -28.03
CA PRO A 304 -7.33 -24.53 -26.97
C PRO A 304 -6.80 -23.11 -26.80
N ILE A 305 -6.76 -22.65 -25.54
CA ILE A 305 -6.04 -21.43 -25.12
C ILE A 305 -4.68 -21.87 -24.61
N TYR A 306 -3.61 -21.53 -25.31
CA TYR A 306 -2.25 -22.05 -25.03
C TYR A 306 -1.58 -21.38 -23.82
N GLY A 307 -2.10 -20.24 -23.38
CA GLY A 307 -1.63 -19.56 -22.18
C GLY A 307 -2.26 -18.18 -22.02
N ALA A 308 -1.95 -17.53 -20.90
CA ALA A 308 -2.31 -16.16 -20.63
C ALA A 308 -1.08 -15.36 -20.20
N LEU A 309 -0.98 -14.14 -20.70
CA LEU A 309 0.07 -13.17 -20.37
C LEU A 309 -0.55 -12.02 -19.59
N PHE A 310 0.20 -11.45 -18.66
CA PHE A 310 -0.29 -10.33 -17.86
C PHE A 310 0.58 -9.10 -18.04
N THR A 311 -0.07 -7.96 -18.24
CA THR A 311 0.56 -6.66 -18.34
C THR A 311 0.06 -5.76 -17.24
N ASP A 312 0.81 -4.68 -17.03
CA ASP A 312 0.61 -3.66 -16.02
C ASP A 312 0.86 -4.11 -14.57
N SER A 313 0.95 -3.10 -13.71
CA SER A 313 1.17 -3.24 -12.28
C SER A 313 0.22 -2.31 -11.54
N ILE A 314 -0.21 -2.75 -10.36
CA ILE A 314 -1.05 -1.93 -9.47
C ILE A 314 -0.16 -1.27 -8.43
N LEU A 315 -0.45 -0.02 -8.10
CA LEU A 315 0.25 0.68 -7.02
C LEU A 315 0.09 -0.09 -5.70
N ASN A 316 1.19 -0.24 -4.95
CA ASN A 316 1.25 -0.88 -3.61
C ASN A 316 1.04 -2.40 -3.58
N PHE A 317 0.59 -3.01 -4.66
CA PHE A 317 0.36 -4.46 -4.75
C PHE A 317 1.28 -5.11 -5.77
N LYS A 318 1.65 -6.34 -5.47
CA LYS A 318 2.36 -7.24 -6.36
C LYS A 318 1.39 -8.37 -6.70
N VAL A 319 1.08 -8.49 -7.98
CA VAL A 319 0.28 -9.60 -8.50
C VAL A 319 1.25 -10.65 -9.03
N ARG A 320 1.02 -11.92 -8.70
CA ARG A 320 1.68 -13.06 -9.34
C ARG A 320 0.59 -13.92 -9.97
N THR A 321 0.89 -14.49 -11.11
CA THR A 321 -0.04 -15.38 -11.81
C THR A 321 0.59 -16.73 -12.08
N SER A 322 -0.26 -17.75 -12.15
CA SER A 322 0.10 -19.07 -12.66
C SER A 322 -1.01 -19.52 -13.57
N THR A 323 -0.63 -20.01 -14.74
CA THR A 323 -1.57 -20.54 -15.70
C THR A 323 -1.47 -22.06 -15.73
N ASN A 324 -2.62 -22.72 -15.77
CA ASN A 324 -2.72 -24.15 -15.99
C ASN A 324 -3.67 -24.39 -17.16
N VAL A 325 -3.16 -24.98 -18.23
CA VAL A 325 -3.91 -25.25 -19.46
C VAL A 325 -4.17 -26.74 -19.53
N THR A 326 -5.42 -27.18 -19.43
CA THR A 326 -5.75 -28.60 -19.50
C THR A 326 -5.82 -29.11 -20.93
N CYS A 327 -6.07 -28.24 -21.91
CA CYS A 327 -6.14 -28.60 -23.34
C CYS A 327 -4.86 -29.25 -23.92
N LEU A 328 -3.71 -28.99 -23.30
CA LEU A 328 -2.42 -29.49 -23.77
C LEU A 328 -2.03 -30.82 -23.10
N ASP A 329 -2.77 -31.20 -22.06
CA ASP A 329 -2.50 -32.39 -21.27
C ASP A 329 -3.28 -33.56 -21.88
N PRO A 330 -2.58 -34.56 -22.48
CA PRO A 330 -3.26 -35.70 -23.10
C PRO A 330 -4.06 -36.52 -22.09
N ASP A 331 -3.72 -36.43 -20.79
CA ASP A 331 -4.42 -37.15 -19.72
C ASP A 331 -5.57 -36.33 -19.12
N ALA A 332 -5.67 -35.04 -19.44
CA ALA A 332 -6.73 -34.19 -18.93
C ALA A 332 -8.06 -34.48 -19.62
N LYS A 333 -9.13 -34.51 -18.82
CA LYS A 333 -10.50 -34.77 -19.29
C LYS A 333 -11.18 -33.53 -19.88
N GLY A 334 -10.48 -32.40 -20.01
CA GLY A 334 -11.09 -31.13 -20.37
C GLY A 334 -10.15 -30.23 -21.16
N CYS A 335 -10.71 -29.13 -21.64
CA CYS A 335 -9.98 -28.13 -22.39
C CYS A 335 -10.39 -26.74 -21.90
N GLU A 336 -9.72 -26.32 -20.83
CA GLU A 336 -9.88 -25.02 -20.21
C GLU A 336 -8.52 -24.46 -19.80
N ILE A 337 -8.47 -23.14 -19.61
CA ILE A 337 -7.35 -22.47 -18.97
C ILE A 337 -7.79 -21.99 -17.59
N THR A 338 -7.11 -22.46 -16.55
CA THR A 338 -7.28 -21.96 -15.18
C THR A 338 -6.13 -21.03 -14.85
N ILE A 339 -6.47 -19.81 -14.46
CA ILE A 339 -5.52 -18.77 -14.11
C ILE A 339 -5.68 -18.52 -12.62
N THR A 340 -4.61 -18.76 -11.87
CA THR A 340 -4.56 -18.48 -10.43
C THR A 340 -3.81 -17.19 -10.19
N PHE A 341 -4.40 -16.29 -9.43
CA PHE A 341 -3.85 -15.02 -9.02
C PHE A 341 -3.43 -15.07 -7.55
N TRP A 342 -2.27 -14.52 -7.25
CA TRP A 342 -1.85 -14.18 -5.89
C TRP A 342 -1.56 -12.69 -5.84
N VAL A 343 -2.32 -11.97 -5.03
CA VAL A 343 -2.10 -10.54 -4.80
C VAL A 343 -1.51 -10.38 -3.41
N GLU A 344 -0.32 -9.79 -3.33
CA GLU A 344 0.39 -9.51 -2.08
C GLU A 344 0.78 -8.04 -2.02
N ARG A 345 1.04 -7.50 -0.82
CA ARG A 345 1.62 -6.15 -0.70
C ARG A 345 3.04 -6.13 -1.25
N THR A 346 3.42 -5.03 -1.89
CA THR A 346 4.79 -4.82 -2.34
C THR A 346 5.77 -4.79 -1.16
N ASN A 347 7.03 -5.15 -1.43
CA ASN A 347 8.06 -5.14 -0.38
C ASN A 347 8.32 -3.74 0.18
N LEU A 348 8.08 -2.69 -0.62
CA LEU A 348 8.15 -1.30 -0.19
C LEU A 348 7.14 -0.99 0.92
N VAL A 349 5.88 -1.41 0.74
CA VAL A 349 4.83 -1.24 1.74
C VAL A 349 5.20 -2.01 3.02
N LYS A 350 5.59 -3.28 2.89
CA LYS A 350 6.00 -4.13 4.02
C LYS A 350 7.16 -3.48 4.80
N PHE A 351 8.15 -2.93 4.10
CA PHE A 351 9.30 -2.25 4.72
C PHE A 351 8.90 -0.95 5.42
N CYS A 352 8.15 -0.07 4.75
CA CYS A 352 7.68 1.20 5.33
C CYS A 352 6.91 0.96 6.64
N VAL A 353 5.98 0.01 6.59
CA VAL A 353 5.17 -0.40 7.73
C VAL A 353 6.04 -0.95 8.87
N PHE A 354 7.03 -1.78 8.57
CA PHE A 354 7.96 -2.31 9.57
C PHE A 354 8.83 -1.22 10.22
N VAL A 355 9.33 -0.26 9.43
CA VAL A 355 10.11 0.87 9.95
C VAL A 355 9.26 1.74 10.89
N VAL A 356 8.02 2.05 10.49
CA VAL A 356 7.08 2.78 11.34
C VAL A 356 6.81 2.02 12.63
N PHE A 357 6.59 0.70 12.55
CA PHE A 357 6.41 -0.15 13.72
C PHE A 357 7.60 -0.07 14.69
N VAL A 358 8.83 -0.19 14.19
CA VAL A 358 10.05 -0.11 15.01
C VAL A 358 10.23 1.27 15.63
N ILE A 359 10.05 2.34 14.86
CA ILE A 359 10.17 3.72 15.36
C ILE A 359 9.16 3.98 16.47
N ASN A 360 7.91 3.55 16.29
CA ASN A 360 6.87 3.70 17.30
C ASN A 360 7.27 3.01 18.61
N TRP A 361 7.79 1.79 18.55
CA TRP A 361 8.29 1.08 19.73
C TRP A 361 9.48 1.77 20.39
N ILE A 362 10.44 2.29 19.62
CA ILE A 362 11.59 3.04 20.18
C ILE A 362 11.10 4.28 20.94
N ILE A 363 10.15 5.03 20.36
CA ILE A 363 9.57 6.22 21.00
C ILE A 363 8.83 5.83 22.29
N THR A 364 8.01 4.79 22.25
CA THR A 364 7.28 4.32 23.44
C THR A 364 8.23 3.85 24.54
N ILE A 365 9.27 3.09 24.21
CA ILE A 365 10.28 2.64 25.17
C ILE A 365 11.02 3.85 25.75
N ALA A 366 11.39 4.84 24.94
CA ALA A 366 12.05 6.06 25.42
C ALA A 366 11.16 6.84 26.39
N ILE A 367 9.88 7.03 26.07
CA ILE A 367 8.89 7.68 26.96
C ILE A 367 8.75 6.89 28.26
N PHE A 368 8.66 5.56 28.18
CA PHE A 368 8.56 4.69 29.34
C PHE A 368 9.79 4.80 30.24
N LEU A 369 11.00 4.77 29.68
CA LEU A 369 12.25 4.91 30.44
C LEU A 369 12.37 6.29 31.09
N VAL A 370 12.07 7.37 30.36
CA VAL A 370 12.06 8.73 30.93
C VAL A 370 11.04 8.85 32.06
N THR A 371 9.87 8.25 31.91
CA THR A 371 8.84 8.23 32.95
C THR A 371 9.28 7.40 34.16
N GLY A 372 9.91 6.25 33.93
CA GLY A 372 10.46 5.39 34.98
C GLY A 372 11.55 6.09 35.78
N GLU A 373 12.51 6.72 35.12
CA GLU A 373 13.56 7.53 35.76
C GLU A 373 12.98 8.68 36.59
N ALA A 374 11.99 9.39 36.04
CA ALA A 374 11.29 10.47 36.74
C ALA A 374 10.57 10.00 38.02
N LEU A 375 9.96 8.81 37.98
CA LEU A 375 9.21 8.26 39.10
C LEU A 375 10.10 7.57 40.14
N LEU A 376 11.08 6.77 39.70
CA LEU A 376 11.90 5.93 40.59
C LEU A 376 13.01 6.73 41.28
N LEU A 377 13.72 7.60 40.56
CA LEU A 377 14.86 8.33 41.13
C LEU A 377 14.45 9.61 41.83
N ASN A 378 13.15 9.96 41.83
CA ASN A 378 12.60 11.18 42.42
C ASN A 378 13.41 12.43 42.02
N ARG A 379 13.98 12.43 40.79
CA ARG A 379 14.76 13.55 40.24
C ARG A 379 13.82 14.62 39.70
N GLN A 380 13.23 15.35 40.64
CA GLN A 380 12.20 16.36 40.41
C GLN A 380 12.67 17.55 39.56
N THR A 381 13.99 17.78 39.47
CA THR A 381 14.59 18.90 38.71
C THR A 381 14.51 18.73 37.18
N ILE A 382 14.33 17.52 36.67
CA ILE A 382 14.10 17.30 35.22
C ILE A 382 12.65 17.65 34.82
N LEU A 383 11.71 17.71 35.78
CA LEU A 383 10.29 17.94 35.51
C LEU A 383 9.89 19.43 35.45
N GLU A 384 10.82 20.37 35.65
CA GLU A 384 10.51 21.80 35.49
C GLU A 384 10.23 22.16 34.02
N GLY A 385 10.76 21.40 33.06
CA GLY A 385 10.42 21.55 31.65
C GLY A 385 9.01 21.05 31.32
N THR A 386 8.12 21.95 30.90
CA THR A 386 6.77 21.61 30.41
C THR A 386 6.79 20.71 29.16
N ASP A 387 7.95 20.60 28.51
CA ASP A 387 8.13 20.04 27.18
C ASP A 387 7.89 18.53 27.12
N ILE A 388 8.20 17.77 28.18
CA ILE A 388 8.05 16.30 28.18
C ILE A 388 6.57 15.89 28.08
N LEU A 389 5.70 16.61 28.78
CA LEU A 389 4.26 16.33 28.78
C LEU A 389 3.64 16.67 27.40
N ALA A 390 4.12 17.74 26.76
CA ALA A 390 3.74 18.08 25.38
C ALA A 390 4.17 16.97 24.40
N ILE A 391 5.40 16.45 24.52
CA ILE A 391 5.89 15.36 23.66
C ILE A 391 5.02 14.10 23.79
N CYS A 392 4.64 13.71 25.01
CA CYS A 392 3.76 12.55 25.21
C CYS A 392 2.38 12.74 24.58
N PHE A 393 1.78 13.94 24.71
CA PHE A 393 0.50 14.24 24.05
C PHE A 393 0.61 14.25 22.53
N THR A 394 1.66 14.85 21.98
CA THR A 394 1.90 14.84 20.54
C THR A 394 2.07 13.41 20.03
N ALA A 395 2.78 12.54 20.78
CA ALA A 395 2.95 11.13 20.42
C ALA A 395 1.62 10.35 20.38
N LEU A 396 0.69 10.63 21.31
CA LEU A 396 -0.62 9.98 21.35
C LEU A 396 -1.46 10.22 20.09
N PHE A 397 -1.40 11.43 19.53
CA PHE A 397 -2.13 11.78 18.31
C PHE A 397 -1.36 11.43 17.04
N ALA A 398 -0.02 11.48 17.09
CA ALA A 398 0.82 11.14 15.95
C ALA A 398 0.67 9.66 15.54
N LEU A 399 0.52 8.73 16.50
CA LEU A 399 0.44 7.30 16.21
C LEU A 399 -0.76 6.92 15.29
N PRO A 400 -2.02 7.31 15.61
CA PRO A 400 -3.14 7.12 14.69
C PRO A 400 -2.98 7.86 13.35
N SER A 401 -2.41 9.07 13.38
CA SER A 401 -2.19 9.84 12.15
C SER A 401 -1.20 9.14 11.22
N VAL A 402 -0.06 8.65 11.72
CA VAL A 402 0.92 7.91 10.91
C VAL A 402 0.31 6.64 10.33
N ARG A 403 -0.57 5.95 11.06
CA ARG A 403 -1.31 4.80 10.52
C ARG A 403 -2.15 5.16 9.30
N SER A 404 -2.88 6.28 9.33
CA SER A 404 -3.71 6.71 8.20
C SER A 404 -2.90 7.06 6.94
N LEU A 405 -1.60 7.31 7.09
CA LEU A 405 -0.68 7.58 5.99
C LEU A 405 -0.07 6.30 5.40
N LEU A 406 -0.30 5.13 6.02
CA LEU A 406 0.21 3.86 5.52
C LEU A 406 -0.57 3.45 4.26
N PRO A 407 0.13 3.11 3.17
CA PRO A 407 -0.51 2.79 1.90
C PRO A 407 -1.37 1.52 2.02
N GLY A 408 -2.63 1.67 1.64
CA GLY A 408 -3.58 0.56 1.53
C GLY A 408 -3.92 -0.12 2.87
N VAL A 409 -3.77 0.59 3.99
CA VAL A 409 -4.21 0.11 5.30
C VAL A 409 -5.73 -0.16 5.26
N PRO A 410 -6.20 -1.29 5.83
CA PRO A 410 -7.63 -1.52 5.96
C PRO A 410 -8.31 -0.38 6.71
N VAL A 411 -9.49 0.03 6.23
CA VAL A 411 -10.31 1.09 6.84
C VAL A 411 -10.74 0.69 8.26
N GLN A 412 -10.91 -0.61 8.48
CA GLN A 412 -11.32 -1.16 9.76
C GLN A 412 -10.11 -1.35 10.68
N TYR A 413 -10.29 -0.98 11.96
CA TYR A 413 -9.33 -1.28 13.03
C TYR A 413 -9.32 -2.77 13.33
N GLY A 414 -8.15 -3.30 13.68
CA GLY A 414 -8.01 -4.69 14.13
C GLY A 414 -7.07 -5.53 13.28
N CYS A 415 -6.30 -4.93 12.38
CA CYS A 415 -5.22 -5.66 11.72
C CYS A 415 -4.09 -5.97 12.71
N PHE A 416 -3.24 -6.94 12.37
CA PHE A 416 -2.13 -7.40 13.19
C PHE A 416 -1.21 -6.26 13.67
N LEU A 417 -0.93 -5.31 12.77
CA LEU A 417 -0.17 -4.10 13.10
C LEU A 417 -0.81 -3.29 14.21
N ASP A 418 -2.14 -3.17 14.22
CA ASP A 418 -2.84 -2.36 15.22
C ASP A 418 -2.76 -3.01 16.58
N ILE A 419 -3.02 -4.32 16.59
CA ILE A 419 -3.10 -5.13 17.81
C ILE A 419 -1.74 -5.18 18.50
N LEU A 420 -0.64 -5.27 17.74
CA LEU A 420 0.70 -5.38 18.32
C LEU A 420 1.47 -4.06 18.35
N GLY A 421 1.23 -3.16 17.40
CA GLY A 421 2.07 -1.99 17.16
C GLY A 421 1.47 -0.67 17.60
N ILE A 422 0.16 -0.49 17.52
CA ILE A 422 -0.46 0.80 17.86
C ILE A 422 -1.14 0.74 19.22
N LEU A 423 -1.99 -0.26 19.45
CA LEU A 423 -2.80 -0.36 20.66
C LEU A 423 -1.96 -0.47 21.94
N PRO A 424 -0.93 -1.36 22.03
CA PRO A 424 -0.09 -1.41 23.22
C PRO A 424 0.70 -0.11 23.44
N ASN A 425 1.20 0.49 22.35
CA ASN A 425 1.96 1.73 22.43
C ASN A 425 1.12 2.90 22.95
N VAL A 426 -0.11 3.06 22.44
CA VAL A 426 -1.04 4.08 22.92
C VAL A 426 -1.40 3.86 24.39
N ILE A 427 -1.64 2.61 24.82
CA ILE A 427 -1.93 2.29 26.22
C ILE A 427 -0.75 2.65 27.13
N ILE A 428 0.47 2.23 26.78
CA ILE A 428 1.67 2.51 27.57
C ILE A 428 1.91 4.02 27.68
N VAL A 429 1.86 4.75 26.56
CA VAL A 429 2.06 6.20 26.55
C VAL A 429 0.97 6.92 27.35
N THR A 430 -0.29 6.48 27.27
CA THR A 430 -1.38 7.07 28.06
C THR A 430 -1.17 6.85 29.55
N LEU A 431 -0.79 5.63 29.97
CA LEU A 431 -0.47 5.33 31.37
C LEU A 431 0.71 6.18 31.86
N CYS A 432 1.79 6.27 31.07
CA CYS A 432 2.94 7.10 31.40
C CYS A 432 2.54 8.57 31.56
N THR A 433 1.72 9.09 30.64
CA THR A 433 1.21 10.47 30.70
C THR A 433 0.34 10.72 31.94
N ALA A 434 -0.52 9.76 32.30
CA ALA A 434 -1.35 9.85 33.50
C ALA A 434 -0.51 9.86 34.78
N PHE A 435 0.48 8.96 34.90
CA PHE A 435 1.39 8.94 36.05
C PHE A 435 2.22 10.21 36.14
N PHE A 436 2.74 10.69 35.02
CA PHE A 436 3.51 11.94 34.96
C PHE A 436 2.66 13.14 35.39
N THR A 437 1.43 13.24 34.88
CA THR A 437 0.49 14.31 35.23
C THR A 437 0.14 14.28 36.71
N ASN A 438 -0.16 13.10 37.26
CA ASN A 438 -0.43 12.93 38.69
C ASN A 438 0.78 13.29 39.56
N SER A 439 1.98 12.84 39.19
CA SER A 439 3.22 13.20 39.89
C SER A 439 3.42 14.72 39.90
N ARG A 440 3.19 15.38 38.76
CA ARG A 440 3.30 16.83 38.64
C ARG A 440 2.27 17.58 39.48
N LEU A 441 1.01 17.11 39.51
CA LEU A 441 -0.04 17.70 40.36
C LEU A 441 0.33 17.61 41.84
N ARG A 442 0.83 16.45 42.30
CA ARG A 442 1.30 16.27 43.68
C ARG A 442 2.48 17.19 44.02
N MET A 443 3.42 17.36 43.10
CA MET A 443 4.56 18.27 43.30
C MET A 443 4.12 19.74 43.41
N ARG A 444 3.20 20.19 42.54
CA ARG A 444 2.64 21.55 42.63
C ARG A 444 1.92 21.78 43.96
N GLY A 445 1.15 20.80 44.43
CA GLY A 445 0.50 20.84 45.73
C GLY A 445 1.51 20.98 46.89
N ARG A 446 2.61 20.21 46.86
CA ARG A 446 3.65 20.30 47.89
C ARG A 446 4.37 21.64 47.88
N LYS A 447 4.72 22.16 46.69
CA LYS A 447 5.38 23.47 46.54
C LYS A 447 4.49 24.62 47.05
N ALA A 448 3.20 24.62 46.71
CA ALA A 448 2.26 25.62 47.21
C ALA A 448 2.11 25.57 48.74
N ALA A 449 2.12 24.37 49.34
CA ALA A 449 2.08 24.22 50.79
C ALA A 449 3.38 24.69 51.47
N GLU A 450 4.55 24.40 50.89
CA GLU A 450 5.85 24.89 51.36
C GLU A 450 5.95 26.43 51.27
N ASP A 451 5.48 27.03 50.17
CA ASP A 451 5.46 28.48 49.98
C ASP A 451 4.49 29.17 50.96
N ALA A 452 3.31 28.59 51.18
CA ALA A 452 2.35 29.09 52.18
C ALA A 452 2.90 28.99 53.63
N ALA A 453 3.63 27.91 53.95
CA ALA A 453 4.26 27.74 55.25
C ALA A 453 5.39 28.78 55.50
N LYS A 454 6.18 29.09 54.47
CA LYS A 454 7.21 30.13 54.54
C LYS A 454 6.59 31.53 54.74
N ALA A 455 5.57 31.87 53.96
CA ALA A 455 4.86 33.15 54.11
C ALA A 455 4.25 33.29 55.53
N ALA A 456 3.69 32.22 56.09
CA ALA A 456 3.15 32.21 57.45
C ALA A 456 4.24 32.35 58.55
N ALA A 457 5.46 31.90 58.29
CA ALA A 457 6.59 32.05 59.22
C ALA A 457 7.14 33.48 59.21
N GLU A 458 7.27 34.10 58.03
CA GLU A 458 7.73 35.49 57.89
C GLU A 458 6.75 36.48 58.52
N GLY A 459 5.43 36.25 58.39
CA GLY A 459 4.40 37.11 59.00
C GLY A 459 4.32 37.05 60.53
N LYS A 460 5.01 36.11 61.20
CA LYS A 460 5.07 36.04 62.68
C LYS A 460 6.33 36.71 63.27
N GLY A 461 7.30 37.07 62.42
CA GLY A 461 8.56 37.69 62.84
C GLY A 461 8.58 39.22 62.73
N ALA A 462 7.54 39.81 62.12
CA ALA A 462 7.26 41.24 62.12
C ALA A 462 6.21 41.55 63.19
#